data_AF-A0A560D672-F1
#
_entry.id   AF-A0A560D672-F1
#
_cell.length_a   1.000
_cell.length_b   1.000
_cell.length_c   1.000
_cell.angle_alpha   90.00
_cell.angle_beta   90.00
_cell.angle_gamma   90.00
#
_symmetry.space_group_name_H-M   'P 1'
#
loop_
_entity.id
_entity.type
_entity.pdbx_description
1 polymer ?
#
loop_
_entity_poly.entity_id
_entity_poly.type
_entity_poly.pdbx_seq_one_letter_code
_entity_poly.pdbx_strand_id
1 'polypeptide(L)'
;MERTKKTLPLLAILLLAVLSGGEPFGHVAKAQTATGTLAAQIRSQGFDCDQPQKATRDAKLSKPDYDVWVLTCKNATYRIGRYPDLPAKVEKLQ
;
A
#
# COMPACT_ATOMS: atom_id res chain seq x y z
N MET A 1 30.29 2.58 62.82
CA MET A 1 29.99 1.17 63.18
C MET A 1 28.48 1.07 62.96
N GLU A 2 27.91 0.29 62.05
CA GLU A 2 28.13 -1.11 61.73
C GLU A 2 27.76 -1.43 60.27
N ARG A 3 28.40 -2.48 59.76
CA ARG A 3 28.26 -3.03 58.42
C ARG A 3 27.27 -4.20 58.48
N THR A 4 26.58 -4.46 57.37
CA THR A 4 26.11 -5.80 56.93
C THR A 4 24.73 -6.27 57.43
N LYS A 5 23.76 -6.47 56.51
CA LYS A 5 23.35 -7.82 56.03
C LYS A 5 22.23 -7.78 54.99
N LYS A 6 22.46 -8.56 53.92
CA LYS A 6 21.53 -9.47 53.20
C LYS A 6 20.34 -8.90 52.41
N THR A 7 20.56 -8.88 51.10
CA THR A 7 19.82 -9.66 50.08
C THR A 7 18.33 -9.90 50.32
N LEU A 8 17.50 -9.20 49.54
CA LEU A 8 16.17 -9.69 49.16
C LEU A 8 15.91 -9.32 47.69
N PRO A 9 15.89 -10.28 46.76
CA PRO A 9 15.56 -10.04 45.36
C PRO A 9 14.09 -10.38 45.11
N LEU A 10 13.26 -9.46 44.61
CA LEU A 10 12.09 -9.78 43.78
C LEU A 10 11.39 -8.50 43.28
N LEU A 11 11.01 -8.51 42.00
CA LEU A 11 10.05 -7.62 41.31
C LEU A 11 10.49 -6.15 41.14
N ALA A 12 10.37 -5.49 39.99
CA ALA A 12 9.50 -5.73 38.84
C ALA A 12 10.09 -5.10 37.56
N ILE A 13 9.88 -5.81 36.46
CA ILE A 13 10.05 -5.37 35.08
C ILE A 13 8.95 -4.34 34.76
N LEU A 14 9.31 -3.18 34.20
CA LEU A 14 8.38 -2.33 33.44
C LEU A 14 9.09 -1.85 32.16
N LEU A 15 8.84 -2.61 31.09
CA LEU A 15 9.20 -2.29 29.71
C LEU A 15 8.05 -1.54 29.03
N LEU A 16 8.42 -0.50 28.27
CA LEU A 16 7.79 0.08 27.08
C LEU A 16 6.38 0.73 27.16
N ALA A 17 6.31 1.99 26.68
CA ALA A 17 5.66 2.29 25.39
C ALA A 17 5.98 3.72 24.91
N VAL A 18 6.72 3.82 23.80
CA VAL A 18 6.85 5.04 22.99
C VAL A 18 5.54 5.26 22.25
N LEU A 19 4.83 6.36 22.54
CA LEU A 19 3.66 6.77 21.78
C LEU A 19 4.09 7.50 20.50
N SER A 20 4.29 6.73 19.43
CA SER A 20 4.31 7.24 18.05
C SER A 20 2.86 7.40 17.56
N GLY A 21 2.28 8.58 17.74
CA GLY A 21 1.05 8.99 17.07
C GLY A 21 1.37 9.58 15.70
N GLY A 22 1.33 8.76 14.65
CA GLY A 22 1.47 9.19 13.26
C GLY A 22 0.18 9.83 12.70
N GLU A 23 0.38 10.92 11.95
CA GLU A 23 -0.64 11.78 11.34
C GLU A 23 -1.52 11.07 10.28
N PRO A 24 -2.80 11.44 10.10
CA PRO A 24 -3.73 10.81 9.17
C PRO A 24 -3.62 11.40 7.74
N PHE A 25 -2.48 11.23 7.06
CA PHE A 25 -2.32 11.60 5.63
C PHE A 25 -2.23 10.38 4.70
N GLY A 26 -3.05 9.35 4.93
CA GLY A 26 -2.94 8.06 4.23
C GLY A 26 -3.58 7.96 2.84
N HIS A 27 -4.46 8.89 2.45
CA HIS A 27 -5.33 8.68 1.28
C HIS A 27 -4.71 9.17 -0.05
N VAL A 28 -4.01 10.30 -0.04
CA VAL A 28 -3.46 10.91 -1.26
C VAL A 28 -2.16 10.21 -1.70
N ALA A 29 -1.30 9.84 -0.75
CA ALA A 29 -0.08 9.10 -1.02
C ALA A 29 -0.35 7.72 -1.64
N LYS A 30 -1.38 7.01 -1.18
CA LYS A 30 -1.76 5.67 -1.68
C LYS A 30 -2.25 5.68 -3.14
N ALA A 31 -2.97 6.73 -3.55
CA ALA A 31 -3.47 6.85 -4.93
C ALA A 31 -2.35 7.23 -5.91
N GLN A 32 -1.45 8.14 -5.52
CA GLN A 32 -0.30 8.52 -6.33
C GLN A 32 0.68 7.34 -6.51
N THR A 33 0.95 6.59 -5.44
CA THR A 33 1.76 5.36 -5.51
C THR A 33 1.10 4.27 -6.36
N ALA A 34 -0.23 4.11 -6.29
CA ALA A 34 -0.96 3.18 -7.16
C ALA A 34 -0.85 3.57 -8.65
N THR A 35 -0.92 4.87 -8.97
CA THR A 35 -0.85 5.39 -10.34
C THR A 35 0.47 5.00 -11.02
N GLY A 36 1.60 5.29 -10.38
CA GLY A 36 2.93 4.94 -10.91
C GLY A 36 3.14 3.42 -11.00
N THR A 37 2.73 2.68 -9.97
CA THR A 37 2.91 1.22 -9.90
C THR A 37 2.11 0.49 -10.99
N LEU A 38 0.83 0.86 -11.17
CA LEU A 38 -0.03 0.27 -12.19
C LEU A 38 0.48 0.60 -13.59
N ALA A 39 0.92 1.83 -13.83
CA ALA A 39 1.49 2.23 -15.11
C ALA A 39 2.76 1.44 -15.45
N ALA A 40 3.67 1.26 -14.48
CA ALA A 40 4.88 0.44 -14.67
C ALA A 40 4.51 -1.02 -14.97
N GLN A 41 3.54 -1.57 -14.25
CA GLN A 41 3.09 -2.96 -14.41
C GLN A 41 2.44 -3.23 -15.77
N ILE A 42 1.64 -2.31 -16.31
CA ILE A 42 1.04 -2.54 -17.65
C ILE A 42 2.05 -2.29 -18.76
N ARG A 43 3.01 -1.37 -18.57
CA ARG A 43 4.13 -1.17 -19.50
C ARG A 43 5.02 -2.39 -19.62
N SER A 44 5.32 -3.08 -18.52
CA SER A 44 6.08 -4.34 -18.56
C SER A 44 5.31 -5.48 -19.27
N GLN A 45 4.00 -5.33 -19.44
CA GLN A 45 3.15 -6.27 -20.18
C GLN A 45 2.92 -5.84 -21.65
N GLY A 46 3.56 -4.75 -22.09
CA GLY A 46 3.49 -4.26 -23.47
C GLY A 46 2.39 -3.22 -23.74
N PHE A 47 1.68 -2.74 -22.71
CA PHE A 47 0.70 -1.66 -22.88
C PHE A 47 1.37 -0.28 -22.81
N ASP A 48 1.07 0.57 -23.78
CA ASP A 48 1.54 1.94 -23.80
C ASP A 48 0.79 2.80 -22.78
N CYS A 49 1.44 3.20 -21.69
CA CYS A 49 0.87 4.16 -20.75
C CYS A 49 1.90 5.23 -20.45
N ASP A 50 1.89 6.26 -21.30
CA ASP A 50 2.72 7.44 -21.15
C ASP A 50 2.03 8.46 -20.23
N GLN A 51 2.83 9.14 -19.40
CA GLN A 51 2.36 10.18 -18.48
C GLN A 51 1.10 9.75 -17.70
N PRO A 52 1.20 8.78 -16.76
CA PRO A 52 0.05 8.30 -16.02
C PRO A 52 -0.53 9.43 -15.15
N GLN A 53 -1.81 9.74 -15.36
CA GLN A 53 -2.46 10.91 -14.76
C GLN A 53 -3.19 10.55 -13.46
N LYS A 54 -3.91 9.43 -13.46
CA LYS A 54 -4.76 9.03 -12.34
C LYS A 54 -5.03 7.53 -12.32
N ALA A 55 -4.92 6.91 -11.16
CA ALA A 55 -5.48 5.60 -10.88
C ALA A 55 -6.61 5.71 -9.86
N THR A 56 -7.76 5.11 -10.17
CA THR A 56 -8.91 5.03 -9.27
C THR A 56 -9.33 3.58 -9.11
N ARG A 57 -9.46 3.10 -7.88
CA ARG A 57 -9.98 1.76 -7.62
C ARG A 57 -11.48 1.72 -7.91
N ASP A 58 -11.90 0.77 -8.73
CA ASP A 58 -13.32 0.48 -8.95
C ASP A 58 -13.83 -0.43 -7.83
N ALA A 59 -14.40 0.17 -6.79
CA ALA A 59 -14.89 -0.57 -5.63
C ALA A 59 -16.07 -1.50 -5.96
N LYS A 60 -16.80 -1.28 -7.06
CA LYS A 60 -17.94 -2.10 -7.46
C LYS A 60 -17.50 -3.42 -8.10
N LEU A 61 -16.43 -3.36 -8.90
CA LEU A 61 -15.87 -4.52 -9.58
C LEU A 61 -14.80 -5.25 -8.76
N SER A 62 -14.23 -4.58 -7.76
CA SER A 62 -13.23 -5.17 -6.88
C SER A 62 -13.87 -6.11 -5.82
N LYS A 63 -13.11 -7.14 -5.43
CA LYS A 63 -13.45 -8.19 -4.46
C LYS A 63 -12.26 -8.41 -3.50
N PRO A 64 -12.39 -9.18 -2.41
CA PRO A 64 -11.34 -9.35 -1.40
C PRO A 64 -9.96 -9.70 -1.96
N ASP A 65 -9.89 -10.59 -2.96
CA ASP A 65 -8.64 -11.03 -3.59
C ASP A 65 -8.49 -10.57 -5.04
N TYR A 66 -9.35 -9.64 -5.48
CA TYR A 66 -9.33 -9.16 -6.85
C TYR A 66 -9.56 -7.66 -6.90
N ASP A 67 -8.49 -6.92 -7.17
CA ASP A 67 -8.58 -5.48 -7.31
C ASP A 67 -8.82 -5.08 -8.77
N VAL A 68 -9.79 -4.19 -8.97
CA VAL A 68 -10.03 -3.55 -10.25
C VAL A 68 -9.71 -2.08 -10.15
N TRP A 69 -8.87 -1.61 -11.05
CA TRP A 69 -8.43 -0.22 -11.15
C TRP A 69 -8.75 0.34 -12.52
N VAL A 70 -9.10 1.62 -12.57
CA VAL A 70 -9.14 2.42 -13.79
C VAL A 70 -7.94 3.35 -13.76
N LEU A 71 -7.02 3.14 -14.71
CA LEU A 71 -5.82 3.93 -14.90
C LEU A 71 -5.98 4.79 -16.15
N THR A 72 -5.96 6.10 -15.96
CA THR A 72 -5.94 7.09 -17.04
C THR A 72 -4.51 7.54 -17.29
N CYS A 73 -4.04 7.31 -18.51
CA CYS A 73 -2.78 7.78 -19.04
C CYS A 73 -3.09 8.90 -20.04
N LYS A 74 -2.07 9.67 -20.46
CA LYS A 74 -2.28 10.75 -21.43
C LYS A 74 -2.85 10.25 -22.78
N ASN A 75 -2.46 9.05 -23.17
CA ASN A 75 -2.74 8.45 -24.47
C ASN A 75 -3.95 7.48 -24.46
N ALA A 76 -4.31 6.91 -23.30
CA ALA A 76 -5.30 5.86 -23.20
C ALA A 76 -5.84 5.72 -21.77
N THR A 77 -7.03 5.12 -21.65
CA THR A 77 -7.57 4.70 -20.35
C THR A 77 -7.68 3.18 -20.29
N TYR A 78 -7.19 2.59 -19.21
CA TYR A 78 -7.14 1.16 -18.99
C TYR A 78 -7.98 0.75 -17.79
N ARG A 79 -8.67 -0.38 -17.91
CA ARG A 79 -9.18 -1.15 -16.78
C ARG A 79 -8.20 -2.27 -16.48
N ILE A 80 -7.74 -2.34 -15.24
CA ILE A 80 -6.72 -3.27 -14.76
C ILE A 80 -7.32 -4.11 -13.66
N GLY A 81 -7.54 -5.39 -13.93
CA GLY A 81 -7.92 -6.38 -12.93
C GLY A 81 -6.70 -7.17 -12.48
N ARG A 82 -6.51 -7.35 -11.18
CA ARG A 82 -5.35 -8.08 -10.65
C ARG A 82 -5.72 -9.00 -9.50
N TYR A 83 -5.20 -10.21 -9.54
CA TYR A 83 -5.04 -11.08 -8.39
C TYR A 83 -3.62 -10.85 -7.81
N PRO A 84 -3.37 -11.18 -6.53
CA PRO A 84 -2.05 -11.05 -5.92
C PRO A 84 -0.97 -11.87 -6.64
N ASP A 85 -1.31 -13.08 -7.08
CA ASP A 85 -0.35 -14.07 -7.62
C ASP A 85 -0.36 -14.19 -9.15
N LEU A 86 -1.24 -13.46 -9.85
CA LEU A 86 -1.38 -13.55 -11.30
C LEU A 86 -1.02 -12.24 -12.00
N PRO A 87 -0.53 -12.31 -13.26
CA PRO A 87 -0.38 -11.10 -14.06
C PRO A 87 -1.71 -10.34 -14.19
N ALA A 88 -1.63 -9.02 -14.31
CA ALA A 88 -2.84 -8.22 -14.38
C ALA A 88 -3.55 -8.43 -15.72
N LYS A 89 -4.86 -8.59 -15.67
CA LYS A 89 -5.73 -8.50 -16.83
C LYS A 89 -5.94 -7.02 -17.17
N VAL A 90 -5.51 -6.62 -18.37
CA VAL A 90 -5.62 -5.22 -18.83
C VAL A 90 -6.58 -5.15 -20.01
N GLU A 91 -7.53 -4.21 -19.94
CA GLU A 91 -8.49 -3.91 -20.99
C GLU A 91 -8.39 -2.41 -21.33
N LYS A 92 -8.21 -2.07 -22.61
CA LYS A 92 -8.21 -0.68 -23.07
C LYS A 92 -9.67 -0.23 -23.21
N LEU A 93 -10.03 0.86 -22.54
CA LEU A 93 -11.37 1.44 -22.57
C LEU A 93 -11.51 2.51 -23.66
N GLN A 94 -10.43 3.24 -23.94
CA GLN A 94 -10.33 4.32 -24.93
C GLN A 94 -8.93 4.36 -25.51
#